data_AF-A0A1Y4U457-F1
#
_entry.id   AF-A0A1Y4U457-F1
#
_cell.length_a   1.000
_cell.length_b   1.000
_cell.length_c   1.000
_cell.angle_alpha   90.00
_cell.angle_beta   90.00
_cell.angle_gamma   90.00
#
_symmetry.space_group_name_H-M   'P 1'
#
loop_
_entity.id
_entity.type
_entity.pdbx_description
1 polymer ?
#
loop_
_entity_poly.entity_id
_entity_poly.type
_entity_poly.pdbx_seq_one_letter_code
_entity_poly.pdbx_strand_id
1 'polypeptide(L)'
;MQTSKQEPKTKKGRAKASKAAPSNPNPDVQESSQAASNSGTAEQQPAPAIQLLDLNKIVSSTYNPRKDFRSEILQELADSIRQVGVLQPICVRPKEGGFEIVYGERRYWAAAMAGLQFIPALVRELTDAEAEDAAITENLQREDVTPREEAAAYKRALESGRHTIESLVGKFGKSEAYIRSRLKLCDLIEALAEQLDREEISVGVATEIAKYDAAVQQEVYEEHFSDGCRLSWKNARIREIARR
;
A
#
# COMPACT_ATOMS: atom_id res chain seq x y z
N MET A 1 46.05 -8.69 52.91
CA MET A 1 45.24 -7.58 53.45
C MET A 1 44.14 -7.32 52.41
N GLN A 2 42.86 -7.71 52.52
CA GLN A 2 41.94 -7.81 53.69
C GLN A 2 41.95 -6.50 54.52
N THR A 3 40.85 -5.84 54.90
CA THR A 3 39.42 -6.23 55.00
C THR A 3 38.54 -5.78 53.80
N SER A 4 37.26 -5.40 54.00
CA SER A 4 36.07 -6.30 53.93
C SER A 4 34.80 -5.66 54.55
N LYS A 5 33.60 -5.92 53.95
CA LYS A 5 32.22 -5.67 54.49
C LYS A 5 31.76 -4.19 54.65
N GLN A 6 30.46 -3.83 54.62
CA GLN A 6 29.20 -4.60 54.74
C GLN A 6 27.96 -3.86 54.14
N GLU A 7 26.95 -4.59 53.61
CA GLU A 7 25.54 -4.11 53.56
C GLU A 7 24.90 -4.17 54.98
N PRO A 8 23.72 -3.57 55.20
CA PRO A 8 22.55 -4.46 55.36
C PRO A 8 21.22 -3.97 54.75
N LYS A 9 20.25 -4.90 54.67
CA LYS A 9 18.93 -4.77 54.03
C LYS A 9 17.76 -4.55 55.02
N THR A 10 16.57 -4.30 54.46
CA THR A 10 15.21 -4.63 54.99
C THR A 10 14.64 -3.77 56.15
N LYS A 11 13.31 -3.66 56.40
CA LYS A 11 12.13 -4.54 56.10
C LYS A 11 10.77 -3.81 56.33
N LYS A 12 9.72 -4.18 55.57
CA LYS A 12 8.25 -4.29 55.92
C LYS A 12 7.52 -3.07 56.56
N GLY A 13 6.20 -2.89 56.44
CA GLY A 13 5.06 -3.61 55.82
C GLY A 13 3.84 -2.66 55.79
N ARG A 14 2.55 -3.05 55.72
CA ARG A 14 1.88 -4.36 55.87
C ARG A 14 0.43 -4.26 55.35
N ALA A 15 -0.07 -5.34 54.76
CA ALA A 15 -1.39 -5.54 54.15
C ALA A 15 -2.65 -5.25 55.02
N LYS A 16 -3.81 -5.16 54.35
CA LYS A 16 -4.95 -6.08 54.62
C LYS A 16 -5.98 -6.13 53.48
N ALA A 17 -6.69 -7.26 53.39
CA ALA A 17 -7.77 -7.53 52.44
C ALA A 17 -8.94 -8.25 53.15
N SER A 18 -10.19 -7.98 52.73
CA SER A 18 -11.43 -8.74 53.01
C SER A 18 -12.66 -7.93 52.59
N LYS A 19 -13.88 -8.45 52.34
CA LYS A 19 -14.42 -9.73 51.82
C LYS A 19 -15.97 -9.58 51.81
N ALA A 20 -16.67 -10.29 50.92
CA ALA A 20 -18.11 -10.64 50.97
C ALA A 20 -19.18 -9.60 50.56
N ALA A 21 -20.21 -10.12 49.86
CA ALA A 21 -21.52 -9.49 49.60
C ALA A 21 -22.50 -9.78 50.76
N PRO A 22 -23.71 -9.19 50.78
CA PRO A 22 -24.85 -9.94 50.22
C PRO A 22 -26.02 -9.11 49.62
N SER A 23 -26.99 -9.84 49.06
CA SER A 23 -28.45 -9.59 48.99
C SER A 23 -29.03 -8.39 48.20
N ASN A 24 -29.86 -8.75 47.22
CA ASN A 24 -30.96 -7.95 46.62
C ASN A 24 -31.98 -7.47 47.68
N PRO A 25 -32.74 -6.38 47.41
CA PRO A 25 -34.07 -6.59 46.83
C PRO A 25 -34.45 -5.59 45.72
N ASN A 26 -35.38 -6.02 44.85
CA ASN A 26 -36.07 -5.19 43.87
C ASN A 26 -37.17 -4.34 44.55
N PRO A 27 -37.61 -3.24 43.93
CA PRO A 27 -39.01 -3.23 43.51
C PRO A 27 -39.25 -2.66 42.10
N ASP A 28 -40.46 -2.90 41.58
CA ASP A 28 -40.95 -2.46 40.28
C ASP A 28 -40.75 -0.97 39.96
N VAL A 29 -40.32 -0.70 38.72
CA VAL A 29 -40.93 0.36 37.92
C VAL A 29 -41.16 -0.19 36.51
N GLN A 30 -42.41 -0.28 36.11
CA GLN A 30 -42.80 -0.48 34.72
C GLN A 30 -42.63 0.85 33.98
N GLU A 31 -41.94 0.89 32.84
CA GLU A 31 -42.40 1.76 31.77
C GLU A 31 -42.09 1.20 30.38
N SER A 32 -43.12 1.24 29.54
CA SER A 32 -43.14 0.74 28.17
C SER A 32 -42.51 1.73 27.20
N SER A 33 -41.73 1.23 26.23
CA SER A 33 -41.64 1.86 24.90
C SER A 33 -41.20 0.83 23.86
N GLN A 34 -42.18 0.15 23.26
CA GLN A 34 -41.99 -0.47 21.95
C GLN A 34 -42.14 0.64 20.90
N ALA A 35 -41.06 0.91 20.15
CA ALA A 35 -41.13 1.65 18.89
C ALA A 35 -40.32 0.87 17.86
N ALA A 36 -41.01 -0.01 17.14
CA ALA A 36 -40.41 -0.69 15.99
C ALA A 36 -40.24 0.31 14.85
N SER A 37 -39.02 0.46 14.34
CA SER A 37 -38.75 1.14 13.09
C SER A 37 -37.76 0.31 12.27
N ASN A 38 -38.24 -0.20 11.14
CA ASN A 38 -37.42 -0.89 10.15
C ASN A 38 -36.26 0.00 9.69
N SER A 39 -35.04 -0.52 9.69
CA SER A 39 -33.95 -0.01 8.87
C SER A 39 -33.30 -1.16 8.12
N GLY A 40 -33.24 -1.00 6.79
CA GLY A 40 -32.89 -1.97 5.76
C GLY A 40 -32.00 -3.15 6.16
N THR A 41 -32.48 -4.35 5.81
CA THR A 41 -31.59 -5.46 5.45
C THR A 41 -30.63 -4.96 4.37
N ALA A 42 -29.40 -4.64 4.75
CA ALA A 42 -28.36 -4.37 3.77
C ALA A 42 -28.22 -5.62 2.90
N GLU A 43 -28.44 -5.48 1.59
CA GLU A 43 -28.25 -6.57 0.63
C GLU A 43 -26.79 -7.02 0.73
N GLN A 44 -26.58 -8.18 1.34
CA GLN A 44 -25.27 -8.81 1.41
C GLN A 44 -24.93 -9.21 -0.02
N GLN A 45 -24.13 -8.37 -0.69
CA GLN A 45 -23.53 -8.72 -1.97
C GLN A 45 -22.91 -10.12 -1.83
N PRO A 46 -23.24 -11.06 -2.73
CA PRO A 46 -22.78 -12.43 -2.61
C PRO A 46 -21.25 -12.44 -2.54
N ALA A 47 -20.70 -13.17 -1.55
CA ALA A 47 -19.27 -13.24 -1.36
C ALA A 47 -18.59 -13.64 -2.68
N PRO A 48 -17.57 -12.91 -3.15
CA PRO A 48 -17.07 -13.07 -4.51
C PRO A 48 -16.53 -14.48 -4.71
N ALA A 49 -17.08 -15.18 -5.70
CA ALA A 49 -16.76 -16.58 -5.94
C ALA A 49 -15.44 -16.72 -6.72
N ILE A 50 -14.61 -17.68 -6.29
CA ILE A 50 -13.45 -18.12 -7.07
C ILE A 50 -13.95 -19.07 -8.15
N GLN A 51 -13.69 -18.75 -9.41
CA GLN A 51 -14.06 -19.53 -10.59
C GLN A 51 -12.81 -19.90 -11.38
N LEU A 52 -12.84 -21.03 -12.09
CA LEU A 52 -11.76 -21.40 -13.01
C LEU A 52 -12.10 -20.85 -14.40
N LEU A 53 -11.33 -19.87 -14.87
CA LEU A 53 -11.61 -19.14 -16.11
C LEU A 53 -10.59 -19.48 -17.20
N ASP A 54 -11.09 -19.64 -18.42
CA ASP A 54 -10.28 -19.82 -19.64
C ASP A 54 -9.45 -18.56 -19.90
N LEU A 55 -8.12 -18.72 -20.02
CA LEU A 55 -7.21 -17.59 -20.25
C LEU A 55 -7.58 -16.77 -21.50
N ASN A 56 -8.13 -17.40 -22.55
CA ASN A 56 -8.51 -16.73 -23.79
C ASN A 56 -9.72 -15.79 -23.62
N LYS A 57 -10.46 -15.90 -22.51
CA LYS A 57 -11.59 -15.01 -22.17
C LYS A 57 -11.18 -13.86 -21.26
N ILE A 58 -9.90 -13.75 -20.92
CA ILE A 58 -9.37 -12.77 -19.98
C ILE A 58 -8.50 -11.76 -20.73
N VAL A 59 -8.88 -10.49 -20.67
CA VAL A 59 -8.10 -9.37 -21.22
C VAL A 59 -7.33 -8.66 -20.11
N SER A 60 -6.11 -8.21 -20.42
CA SER A 60 -5.34 -7.35 -19.51
C SER A 60 -5.96 -5.96 -19.46
N SER A 61 -5.95 -5.33 -18.29
CA SER A 61 -6.40 -3.94 -18.15
C SER A 61 -5.45 -2.97 -18.85
N THR A 62 -6.00 -1.97 -19.52
CA THR A 62 -5.24 -0.87 -20.14
C THR A 62 -4.43 -0.04 -19.12
N TYR A 63 -4.70 -0.21 -17.82
CA TYR A 63 -4.18 0.65 -16.74
C TYR A 63 -2.94 0.11 -16.01
N ASN A 64 -2.27 -0.93 -16.49
CA ASN A 64 -1.04 -1.43 -15.85
C ASN A 64 0.21 -0.58 -16.17
N PRO A 65 0.86 0.06 -15.18
CA PRO A 65 2.09 0.83 -15.39
C PRO A 65 3.35 -0.04 -15.54
N ARG A 66 3.37 -1.28 -15.03
CA ARG A 66 4.56 -2.15 -15.12
C ARG A 66 4.61 -2.86 -16.48
N LYS A 67 5.19 -2.18 -17.46
CA LYS A 67 5.51 -2.74 -18.80
C LYS A 67 6.77 -3.61 -18.82
N ASP A 68 7.60 -3.53 -17.77
CA ASP A 68 8.92 -4.17 -17.74
C ASP A 68 8.86 -5.54 -17.05
N PHE A 69 8.30 -6.53 -17.75
CA PHE A 69 8.29 -7.91 -17.32
C PHE A 69 9.67 -8.55 -17.56
N ARG A 70 10.59 -8.33 -16.62
CA ARG A 70 11.87 -9.06 -16.56
C ARG A 70 11.60 -10.57 -16.70
N SER A 71 12.03 -11.12 -17.83
CA SER A 71 11.65 -12.46 -18.30
C SER A 71 12.00 -13.57 -17.30
N GLU A 72 13.14 -13.44 -16.63
CA GLU A 72 13.67 -14.37 -15.63
C GLU A 72 12.71 -14.56 -14.44
N ILE A 73 12.27 -13.47 -13.80
CA ILE A 73 11.36 -13.51 -12.65
C ILE A 73 9.96 -14.03 -13.04
N LEU A 74 9.54 -13.77 -14.28
CA LEU A 74 8.28 -14.30 -14.80
C LEU A 74 8.39 -15.81 -15.12
N GLN A 75 9.56 -16.25 -15.60
CA GLN A 75 9.86 -17.66 -15.84
C GLN A 75 9.91 -18.46 -14.54
N GLU A 76 10.56 -17.97 -13.48
CA GLU A 76 10.56 -18.61 -12.15
C GLU A 76 9.13 -18.82 -11.62
N LEU A 77 8.27 -17.82 -11.78
CA LEU A 77 6.85 -17.92 -11.39
C LEU A 77 6.10 -18.91 -12.28
N ALA A 78 6.37 -18.97 -13.58
CA ALA A 78 5.77 -19.94 -14.49
C ALA A 78 6.22 -21.38 -14.16
N ASP A 79 7.49 -21.59 -13.83
CA ASP A 79 8.05 -22.87 -13.43
C ASP A 79 7.43 -23.37 -12.12
N SER A 80 7.26 -22.48 -11.13
CA SER A 80 6.52 -22.75 -9.90
C SER A 80 5.05 -23.11 -10.18
N ILE A 81 4.36 -22.34 -11.02
CA ILE A 81 2.97 -22.60 -11.40
C ILE A 81 2.81 -23.94 -12.13
N ARG A 82 3.79 -24.41 -12.92
CA ARG A 82 3.76 -25.76 -13.50
C ARG A 82 3.85 -26.87 -12.45
N GLN A 83 4.48 -26.62 -11.29
CA GLN A 83 4.64 -27.62 -10.23
C GLN A 83 3.47 -27.66 -9.25
N VAL A 84 3.00 -26.49 -8.78
CA VAL A 84 2.00 -26.40 -7.70
C VAL A 84 0.68 -25.73 -8.11
N GLY A 85 0.57 -25.29 -9.36
CA GLY A 85 -0.58 -24.52 -9.84
C GLY A 85 -0.61 -23.08 -9.31
N VAL A 86 -1.72 -22.38 -9.55
CA VAL A 86 -1.91 -21.00 -9.11
C VAL A 86 -2.56 -20.98 -7.73
N LEU A 87 -1.74 -20.81 -6.68
CA LEU A 87 -2.19 -20.86 -5.28
C LEU A 87 -3.10 -19.70 -4.87
N GLN A 88 -2.85 -18.49 -5.40
CA GLN A 88 -3.68 -17.31 -5.15
C GLN A 88 -4.43 -16.90 -6.43
N PRO A 89 -5.77 -16.79 -6.41
CA PRO A 89 -6.54 -16.41 -7.59
C PRO A 89 -6.27 -14.97 -8.01
N ILE A 90 -6.24 -14.72 -9.33
CA ILE A 90 -6.26 -13.34 -9.86
C ILE A 90 -7.62 -12.69 -9.56
N CYS A 91 -7.75 -11.36 -9.63
CA CYS A 91 -9.06 -10.72 -9.57
C CYS A 91 -9.44 -10.19 -10.94
N VAL A 92 -10.68 -10.47 -11.35
CA VAL A 92 -11.24 -10.04 -12.63
C VAL A 92 -12.64 -9.46 -12.44
N ARG A 93 -13.09 -8.71 -13.43
CA ARG A 93 -14.47 -8.24 -13.55
C ARG A 93 -15.05 -8.59 -14.92
N PRO A 94 -16.36 -8.83 -15.06
CA PRO A 94 -16.97 -9.04 -16.38
C PRO A 94 -16.81 -7.80 -17.27
N LYS A 95 -16.42 -8.01 -18.53
CA LYS A 95 -16.32 -6.94 -19.54
C LYS A 95 -16.46 -7.51 -20.96
N GLU A 96 -17.32 -6.92 -21.77
CA GLU A 96 -17.46 -7.21 -23.22
C GLU A 96 -17.58 -8.71 -23.59
N GLY A 97 -18.29 -9.50 -22.78
CA GLY A 97 -18.49 -10.94 -23.02
C GLY A 97 -17.33 -11.84 -22.55
N GLY A 98 -16.27 -11.25 -21.99
CA GLY A 98 -15.20 -11.92 -21.27
C GLY A 98 -14.97 -11.28 -19.90
N PHE A 99 -13.71 -11.24 -19.48
CA PHE A 99 -13.28 -10.73 -18.18
C PHE A 99 -12.06 -9.82 -18.33
N GLU A 100 -12.00 -8.72 -17.57
CA GLU A 100 -10.82 -7.84 -17.49
C GLU A 100 -10.08 -8.07 -16.16
N ILE A 101 -8.75 -8.15 -16.22
CA ILE A 101 -7.89 -8.27 -15.03
C ILE A 101 -7.92 -6.96 -14.23
N VAL A 102 -8.36 -7.04 -12.98
CA VAL A 102 -8.30 -5.93 -12.02
C VAL A 102 -6.94 -5.92 -11.31
N TYR A 103 -6.46 -7.08 -10.87
CA TYR A 103 -5.11 -7.25 -10.34
C TYR A 103 -4.64 -8.71 -10.45
N GLY A 104 -3.30 -8.91 -10.38
CA GLY A 104 -2.66 -10.22 -10.50
C GLY A 104 -2.11 -10.55 -11.88
N GLU A 105 -1.88 -9.58 -12.76
CA GLU A 105 -1.46 -9.79 -14.15
C GLU A 105 -0.18 -10.65 -14.31
N ARG A 106 0.79 -10.54 -13.39
CA ARG A 106 1.97 -11.43 -13.36
C ARG A 106 1.60 -12.92 -13.24
N ARG A 107 0.55 -13.25 -12.50
CA ARG A 107 0.04 -14.64 -12.35
C ARG A 107 -0.70 -15.09 -13.61
N TYR A 108 -1.39 -14.19 -14.31
CA TYR A 108 -1.99 -14.47 -15.62
C TYR A 108 -0.91 -14.81 -16.66
N TRP A 109 0.10 -13.95 -16.84
CA TRP A 109 1.18 -14.20 -17.80
C TRP A 109 2.02 -15.43 -17.45
N ALA A 110 2.35 -15.64 -16.17
CA ALA A 110 3.06 -16.83 -15.74
C ALA A 110 2.22 -18.12 -15.91
N ALA A 111 0.90 -18.08 -15.75
CA ALA A 111 0.02 -19.21 -16.05
C ALA A 111 -0.06 -19.51 -17.55
N ALA A 112 -0.10 -18.48 -18.41
CA ALA A 112 -0.01 -18.64 -19.85
C ALA A 112 1.34 -19.26 -20.28
N MET A 113 2.46 -18.76 -19.74
CA MET A 113 3.80 -19.35 -19.93
C MET A 113 3.92 -20.76 -19.35
N ALA A 114 3.17 -21.08 -18.29
CA ALA A 114 3.08 -22.42 -17.72
C ALA A 114 2.35 -23.41 -18.64
N GLY A 115 1.62 -22.95 -19.65
CA GLY A 115 0.80 -23.77 -20.54
C GLY A 115 -0.55 -24.19 -19.95
N LEU A 116 -1.02 -23.50 -18.91
CA LEU A 116 -2.36 -23.71 -18.38
C LEU A 116 -3.41 -23.22 -19.40
N GLN A 117 -4.55 -23.90 -19.48
CA GLN A 117 -5.72 -23.39 -20.22
C GLN A 117 -6.64 -22.54 -19.35
N PHE A 118 -6.68 -22.84 -18.05
CA PHE A 118 -7.56 -22.19 -17.09
C PHE A 118 -6.80 -21.67 -15.87
N ILE A 119 -7.26 -20.55 -15.30
CA ILE A 119 -6.69 -19.92 -14.11
C ILE A 119 -7.79 -19.70 -13.05
N PRO A 120 -7.53 -19.95 -11.75
CA PRO A 120 -8.44 -19.55 -10.69
C PRO A 120 -8.50 -18.02 -10.59
N ALA A 121 -9.70 -17.47 -10.66
CA ALA A 121 -9.99 -16.05 -10.68
C ALA A 121 -11.16 -15.72 -9.74
N LEU A 122 -10.98 -14.69 -8.94
CA LEU A 122 -12.03 -14.07 -8.14
C LEU A 122 -12.82 -13.11 -9.04
N VAL A 123 -14.07 -13.44 -9.34
CA VAL A 123 -14.94 -12.56 -10.14
C VAL A 123 -15.60 -11.55 -9.23
N ARG A 124 -15.49 -10.26 -9.57
CA ARG A 124 -16.17 -9.16 -8.88
C ARG A 124 -16.89 -8.28 -9.90
N GLU A 125 -18.16 -7.99 -9.63
CA GLU A 125 -18.89 -6.93 -10.34
C GLU A 125 -18.33 -5.57 -9.88
N LEU A 126 -17.60 -4.89 -10.77
CA LEU A 126 -16.96 -3.60 -10.50
C LEU A 126 -17.12 -2.67 -11.70
N THR A 127 -17.57 -1.44 -11.44
CA THR A 127 -17.51 -0.34 -12.42
C THR A 127 -16.05 0.00 -12.78
N ASP A 128 -15.85 0.73 -13.87
CA ASP A 128 -14.50 1.17 -14.30
C ASP A 128 -13.77 1.93 -13.19
N ALA A 129 -14.49 2.77 -12.45
CA ALA A 129 -14.00 3.51 -11.30
C ALA A 129 -13.57 2.59 -10.14
N GLU A 130 -14.40 1.63 -9.76
CA GLU A 130 -14.10 0.70 -8.65
C GLU A 130 -12.96 -0.28 -9.01
N ALA A 131 -12.86 -0.66 -10.29
CA ALA A 131 -11.77 -1.47 -10.80
C ALA A 131 -10.43 -0.74 -10.75
N GLU A 132 -10.39 0.53 -11.19
CA GLU A 132 -9.21 1.38 -11.05
C GLU A 132 -8.81 1.56 -9.57
N ASP A 133 -9.79 1.80 -8.69
CA ASP A 133 -9.55 1.92 -7.24
C ASP A 133 -8.99 0.66 -6.62
N ALA A 134 -9.53 -0.50 -6.97
CA ALA A 134 -9.05 -1.79 -6.50
C ALA A 134 -7.62 -2.05 -6.98
N ALA A 135 -7.31 -1.74 -8.24
CA ALA A 135 -5.97 -1.87 -8.82
C ALA A 135 -4.95 -0.93 -8.15
N ILE A 136 -5.32 0.34 -7.89
CA ILE A 136 -4.46 1.29 -7.15
C ILE A 136 -4.23 0.81 -5.72
N THR A 137 -5.28 0.32 -5.05
CA THR A 137 -5.22 -0.11 -3.65
C THR A 137 -4.35 -1.36 -3.48
N GLU A 138 -4.50 -2.37 -4.35
CA GLU A 138 -3.68 -3.59 -4.31
C GLU A 138 -2.20 -3.27 -4.59
N ASN A 139 -1.91 -2.47 -5.61
CA ASN A 139 -0.54 -2.08 -5.92
C ASN A 139 0.12 -1.34 -4.75
N LEU A 140 -0.58 -0.41 -4.10
CA LEU A 140 -0.02 0.38 -3.00
C LEU A 140 0.08 -0.39 -1.66
N GLN A 141 -0.61 -1.52 -1.51
CA GLN A 141 -0.53 -2.37 -0.30
C GLN A 141 0.65 -3.36 -0.33
N ARG A 142 1.47 -3.36 -1.39
CA ARG A 142 2.62 -4.25 -1.51
C ARG A 142 3.81 -3.77 -0.67
N GLU A 143 4.62 -4.71 -0.20
CA GLU A 143 5.84 -4.42 0.57
C GLU A 143 6.96 -3.79 -0.30
N ASP A 144 6.93 -3.99 -1.61
CA ASP A 144 7.97 -3.59 -2.58
C ASP A 144 7.64 -2.31 -3.39
N VAL A 145 6.74 -1.45 -2.91
CA VAL A 145 6.35 -0.21 -3.60
C VAL A 145 7.47 0.83 -3.53
N THR A 146 7.94 1.31 -4.69
CA THR A 146 8.92 2.39 -4.73
C THR A 146 8.29 3.76 -4.39
N PRO A 147 9.08 4.72 -3.88
CA PRO A 147 8.63 6.10 -3.65
C PRO A 147 7.92 6.76 -4.84
N ARG A 148 8.37 6.48 -6.08
CA ARG A 148 7.74 6.97 -7.32
C ARG A 148 6.42 6.26 -7.62
N GLU A 149 6.35 4.94 -7.45
CA GLU A 149 5.10 4.18 -7.64
C GLU A 149 4.01 4.64 -6.67
N GLU A 150 4.36 4.87 -5.39
CA GLU A 150 3.44 5.44 -4.39
C GLU A 150 2.97 6.86 -4.76
N ALA A 151 3.89 7.71 -5.21
CA ALA A 151 3.57 9.07 -5.68
C ALA A 151 2.61 9.06 -6.88
N ALA A 152 2.89 8.22 -7.89
CA ALA A 152 2.07 8.09 -9.09
C ALA A 152 0.69 7.49 -8.78
N ALA A 153 0.62 6.51 -7.85
CA ALA A 153 -0.63 5.93 -7.37
C ALA A 153 -1.52 6.97 -6.68
N TYR A 154 -0.95 7.79 -5.77
CA TYR A 154 -1.69 8.89 -5.15
C TYR A 154 -2.13 9.96 -6.16
N LYS A 155 -1.25 10.33 -7.11
CA LYS A 155 -1.56 11.33 -8.14
C LYS A 155 -2.74 10.87 -9.00
N ARG A 156 -2.71 9.64 -9.52
CA ARG A 156 -3.84 9.06 -10.28
C ARG A 156 -5.13 8.98 -9.45
N ALA A 157 -5.03 8.59 -8.18
CA ALA A 157 -6.20 8.54 -7.29
C ALA A 157 -6.85 9.93 -7.12
N LEU A 158 -6.07 11.00 -6.97
CA LEU A 158 -6.59 12.37 -6.92
C LEU A 158 -7.12 12.86 -8.28
N GLU A 159 -6.40 12.58 -9.37
CA GLU A 159 -6.79 12.96 -10.74
C GLU A 159 -8.11 12.29 -11.19
N SER A 160 -8.45 11.12 -10.64
CA SER A 160 -9.75 10.48 -10.85
C SER A 160 -10.95 11.31 -10.35
N GLY A 161 -10.71 12.33 -9.51
CA GLY A 161 -11.74 13.15 -8.86
C GLY A 161 -12.51 12.43 -7.73
N ARG A 162 -12.24 11.14 -7.51
CA ARG A 162 -12.97 10.28 -6.56
C ARG A 162 -12.33 10.22 -5.18
N HIS A 163 -11.07 10.64 -5.05
CA HIS A 163 -10.34 10.69 -3.78
C HIS A 163 -9.93 12.11 -3.42
N THR A 164 -10.08 12.45 -2.15
CA THR A 164 -9.42 13.59 -1.51
C THR A 164 -8.18 13.10 -0.75
N ILE A 165 -7.28 14.01 -0.37
CA ILE A 165 -6.13 13.67 0.48
C ILE A 165 -6.60 13.05 1.80
N GLU A 166 -7.70 13.55 2.37
CA GLU A 166 -8.34 13.01 3.59
C GLU A 166 -8.85 11.57 3.40
N SER A 167 -9.49 11.26 2.27
CA SER A 167 -9.88 9.89 1.90
C SER A 167 -8.66 8.96 1.84
N LEU A 168 -7.57 9.41 1.21
CA LEU A 168 -6.33 8.63 1.11
C LEU A 168 -5.66 8.41 2.49
N VAL A 169 -5.68 9.42 3.37
CA VAL A 169 -5.23 9.29 4.78
C VAL A 169 -6.00 8.18 5.49
N GLY A 170 -7.33 8.20 5.41
CA GLY A 170 -8.19 7.19 6.04
C GLY A 170 -8.00 5.79 5.43
N LYS A 171 -7.85 5.70 4.11
CA LYS A 171 -7.75 4.44 3.36
C LYS A 171 -6.39 3.74 3.51
N PHE A 172 -5.30 4.49 3.62
CA PHE A 172 -3.93 3.94 3.67
C PHE A 172 -3.22 4.10 5.02
N GLY A 173 -3.84 4.77 6.00
CA GLY A 173 -3.27 4.94 7.35
C GLY A 173 -1.98 5.77 7.39
N LYS A 174 -1.72 6.57 6.34
CA LYS A 174 -0.56 7.48 6.26
C LYS A 174 -0.97 8.88 6.67
N SER A 175 -0.04 9.69 7.21
CA SER A 175 -0.34 11.09 7.52
C SER A 175 -0.52 11.93 6.25
N GLU A 176 -1.31 12.99 6.34
CA GLU A 176 -1.47 13.94 5.22
C GLU A 176 -0.12 14.50 4.74
N ALA A 177 0.79 14.83 5.66
CA ALA A 177 2.13 15.30 5.35
C ALA A 177 2.94 14.28 4.54
N TYR A 178 2.78 12.98 4.82
CA TYR A 178 3.42 11.90 4.05
C TYR A 178 2.87 11.83 2.62
N ILE A 179 1.54 11.86 2.45
CA ILE A 179 0.90 11.80 1.13
C ILE A 179 1.28 13.03 0.29
N ARG A 180 1.24 14.24 0.87
CA ARG A 180 1.68 15.49 0.21
C ARG A 180 3.17 15.45 -0.17
N SER A 181 4.03 14.89 0.69
CA SER A 181 5.46 14.70 0.41
C SER A 181 5.69 13.72 -0.75
N ARG A 182 4.91 12.64 -0.84
CA ARG A 182 4.96 11.69 -1.96
C ARG A 182 4.51 12.31 -3.27
N LEU A 183 3.37 13.00 -3.28
CA LEU A 183 2.83 13.66 -4.48
C LEU A 183 3.84 14.61 -5.14
N LYS A 184 4.72 15.26 -4.35
CA LYS A 184 5.80 16.10 -4.88
C LYS A 184 6.81 15.35 -5.74
N LEU A 185 7.08 14.07 -5.47
CA LEU A 185 8.02 13.26 -6.26
C LEU A 185 7.58 13.07 -7.73
N CYS A 186 6.30 13.33 -8.06
CA CYS A 186 5.81 13.38 -9.43
C CYS A 186 6.28 14.60 -10.22
N ASP A 187 6.85 15.61 -9.56
CA ASP A 187 7.34 16.86 -10.15
C ASP A 187 8.87 16.83 -10.39
N LEU A 188 9.53 15.68 -10.15
CA LEU A 188 10.98 15.50 -10.36
C LEU A 188 11.34 15.33 -11.83
N ILE A 189 12.47 15.92 -12.25
CA ILE A 189 13.12 15.58 -13.53
C ILE A 189 13.61 14.13 -13.53
N GLU A 190 13.57 13.47 -14.69
CA GLU A 190 13.85 12.03 -14.80
C GLU A 190 15.25 11.65 -14.27
N ALA A 191 16.26 12.50 -14.50
CA ALA A 191 17.63 12.24 -14.03
C ALA A 191 17.77 12.15 -12.49
N LEU A 192 16.99 12.95 -11.74
CA LEU A 192 16.92 12.85 -10.28
C LEU A 192 16.00 11.71 -9.83
N ALA A 193 14.95 11.44 -10.60
CA ALA A 193 14.03 10.34 -10.32
C ALA A 193 14.70 8.97 -10.48
N GLU A 194 15.56 8.79 -11.51
CA GLU A 194 16.43 7.62 -11.66
C GLU A 194 17.42 7.46 -10.48
N GLN A 195 18.01 8.56 -9.98
CA GLN A 195 18.88 8.48 -8.79
C GLN A 195 18.10 8.12 -7.53
N LEU A 196 16.83 8.51 -7.41
CA LEU A 196 15.96 8.07 -6.31
C LEU A 196 15.63 6.58 -6.42
N ASP A 197 15.36 6.07 -7.62
CA ASP A 197 15.07 4.65 -7.86
C ASP A 197 16.29 3.74 -7.64
N ARG A 198 17.50 4.28 -7.80
CA ARG A 198 18.78 3.62 -7.48
C ARG A 198 19.20 3.77 -6.00
N GLU A 199 18.37 4.42 -5.18
CA GLU A 199 18.66 4.81 -3.79
C GLU A 199 19.93 5.69 -3.61
N GLU A 200 20.42 6.32 -4.69
CA GLU A 200 21.57 7.23 -4.67
C GLU A 200 21.24 8.59 -4.03
N ILE A 201 19.97 8.98 -4.02
CA ILE A 201 19.46 10.11 -3.25
C ILE A 201 18.35 9.66 -2.30
N SER A 202 18.37 10.18 -1.08
CA SER A 202 17.29 9.88 -0.13
C SER A 202 15.97 10.55 -0.55
N VAL A 203 14.85 9.88 -0.24
CA VAL A 203 13.49 10.42 -0.38
C VAL A 203 13.37 11.88 0.07
N GLY A 204 13.94 12.23 1.23
CA GLY A 204 13.79 13.58 1.77
C GLY A 204 14.58 14.64 0.99
N VAL A 205 15.73 14.28 0.42
CA VAL A 205 16.48 15.15 -0.52
C VAL A 205 15.66 15.34 -1.79
N ALA A 206 15.13 14.25 -2.36
CA ALA A 206 14.27 14.31 -3.54
C ALA A 206 13.01 15.15 -3.32
N THR A 207 12.33 15.03 -2.17
CA THR A 207 11.17 15.87 -1.81
C THR A 207 11.51 17.36 -1.68
N GLU A 208 12.69 17.74 -1.20
CA GLU A 208 13.10 19.14 -1.17
C GLU A 208 13.35 19.70 -2.58
N ILE A 209 14.08 18.96 -3.41
CA ILE A 209 14.40 19.38 -4.79
C ILE A 209 13.12 19.47 -5.64
N ALA A 210 12.15 18.58 -5.41
CA ALA A 210 10.84 18.59 -6.06
C ALA A 210 9.91 19.78 -5.70
N LYS A 211 10.37 20.72 -4.87
CA LYS A 211 9.66 22.00 -4.61
C LYS A 211 9.95 23.06 -5.67
N TYR A 212 11.05 22.90 -6.41
CA TYR A 212 11.54 23.84 -7.40
C TYR A 212 11.10 23.42 -8.82
N ASP A 213 11.17 24.35 -9.76
CA ASP A 213 10.84 24.06 -11.17
C ASP A 213 11.90 23.20 -11.85
N ALA A 214 11.58 22.65 -13.02
CA ALA A 214 12.47 21.75 -13.74
C ALA A 214 13.82 22.41 -14.13
N ALA A 215 13.86 23.74 -14.27
CA ALA A 215 15.09 24.47 -14.58
C ALA A 215 16.06 24.47 -13.39
N VAL A 216 15.58 24.85 -12.20
CA VAL A 216 16.38 24.80 -10.96
C VAL A 216 16.75 23.37 -10.59
N GLN A 217 15.85 22.39 -10.81
CA GLN A 217 16.19 20.98 -10.60
C GLN A 217 17.32 20.49 -11.51
N GLN A 218 17.37 20.96 -12.77
CA GLN A 218 18.42 20.62 -13.72
C GLN A 218 19.77 21.24 -13.31
N GLU A 219 19.78 22.51 -12.88
CA GLU A 219 20.96 23.18 -12.34
C GLU A 219 21.51 22.44 -11.11
N VAL A 220 20.65 22.11 -10.14
CA VAL A 220 21.01 21.32 -8.95
C VAL A 220 21.56 19.93 -9.33
N TYR A 221 20.98 19.27 -10.34
CA TYR A 221 21.49 18.00 -10.85
C TYR A 221 22.91 18.15 -11.42
N GLU A 222 23.14 19.14 -12.28
CA GLU A 222 24.43 19.40 -12.91
C GLU A 222 25.52 19.76 -11.89
N GLU A 223 25.23 20.62 -10.91
CA GLU A 223 26.22 21.05 -9.91
C GLU A 223 26.51 20.03 -8.80
N HIS A 224 25.57 19.14 -8.45
CA HIS A 224 25.66 18.33 -7.23
C HIS A 224 25.44 16.83 -7.41
N PHE A 225 24.92 16.37 -8.55
CA PHE A 225 24.55 14.98 -8.77
C PHE A 225 25.11 14.35 -10.06
N SER A 226 25.68 15.15 -10.96
CA SER A 226 26.34 14.72 -12.19
C SER A 226 27.66 13.96 -11.95
N ASP A 227 28.05 13.14 -12.92
CA ASP A 227 29.26 12.32 -12.84
C ASP A 227 30.53 13.19 -12.85
N GLY A 228 31.29 13.12 -11.75
CA GLY A 228 32.52 13.90 -11.54
C GLY A 228 32.40 15.05 -10.53
N CYS A 229 31.22 15.31 -9.97
CA CYS A 229 31.03 16.40 -9.01
C CYS A 229 31.84 16.24 -7.71
N ARG A 230 32.66 17.26 -7.38
CA ARG A 230 33.45 17.33 -6.13
C ARG A 230 32.61 17.57 -4.87
N LEU A 231 31.40 18.10 -5.01
CA LEU A 231 30.50 18.45 -3.90
C LEU A 231 29.22 17.63 -3.99
N SER A 232 29.35 16.31 -4.10
CA SER A 232 28.19 15.43 -4.29
C SER A 232 27.20 15.51 -3.12
N TRP A 233 25.93 15.76 -3.43
CA TRP A 233 24.85 15.79 -2.44
C TRP A 233 24.15 14.43 -2.24
N LYS A 234 24.63 13.36 -2.88
CA LYS A 234 24.10 11.98 -2.74
C LYS A 234 23.96 11.55 -1.26
N ASN A 235 24.92 11.97 -0.41
CA ASN A 235 24.91 11.73 1.04
C ASN A 235 24.56 12.96 1.92
N ALA A 236 24.17 14.09 1.32
CA ALA A 236 23.90 15.32 2.07
C ALA A 236 22.62 15.21 2.90
N ARG A 237 22.61 15.81 4.08
CA ARG A 237 21.40 15.88 4.90
C ARG A 237 20.49 16.99 4.37
N ILE A 238 19.18 16.75 4.42
CA ILE A 238 18.10 17.71 4.06
C ILE A 238 18.38 19.15 4.58
N ARG A 239 18.88 19.27 5.81
CA ARG A 239 19.19 20.56 6.46
C ARG A 239 20.40 21.30 5.89
N GLU A 240 21.27 20.62 5.15
CA GLU A 240 22.46 21.19 4.49
C GLU A 240 22.12 21.71 3.10
N ILE A 241 21.14 21.09 2.44
CA ILE A 241 20.55 21.52 1.16
C ILE A 241 19.64 22.73 1.39
N ALA A 242 18.65 22.64 2.28
CA ALA A 242 17.66 23.70 2.53
C ALA A 242 18.21 24.96 3.28
N ARG A 243 19.53 25.17 3.28
CA ARG A 243 20.24 26.29 3.90
C ARG A 243 21.19 27.01 2.93
N ARG A 244 21.27 26.55 1.68
CA ARG A 244 22.06 27.12 0.60
C ARG A 244 21.12 27.64 -0.48
#